data_AF-L0JSR3-F1
#
_entry.id   AF-L0JSR3-F1
#
_cell.length_a   1.000
_cell.length_b   1.000
_cell.length_c   1.000
_cell.angle_alpha   90.00
_cell.angle_beta   90.00
_cell.angle_gamma   90.00
#
_symmetry.space_group_name_H-M   'P 1'
#
loop_
_entity.id
_entity.type
_entity.pdbx_description
1 polymer ?
#
loop_
_entity_poly.entity_id
_entity_poly.type
_entity_poly.pdbx_seq_one_letter_code
_entity_poly.pdbx_strand_id
1 'polypeptide(L)'
;MVGVSSQQQNEESQENSLDRDGTPELRTIAARLEAHSKRIESLEDEREDVGKEHDALRGEVEELRQENEDLRAEIERLDARTDLLSFVENSDEMTAKQRRIALIQHLKKAAEKERERGRDAKASMNKEEAEAALKYPDIDRTTFYDDLRKAPRLIGMNDVLWYESNSGGESRLKLNLENGDLPGDVVGHPRRNGGE
;
A
#
# COMPACT_ATOMS: atom_id res chain seq x y z
N MET A 1 -97.49 44.47 -41.38
CA MET A 1 -96.69 43.83 -42.44
C MET A 1 -95.24 44.23 -42.25
N VAL A 2 -94.36 43.22 -42.09
CA VAL A 2 -92.88 43.22 -42.23
C VAL A 2 -92.08 44.12 -41.26
N GLY A 3 -91.05 43.70 -40.53
CA GLY A 3 -90.28 42.45 -40.41
C GLY A 3 -89.34 42.58 -39.19
N VAL A 4 -89.23 41.54 -38.35
CA VAL A 4 -88.11 40.59 -38.17
C VAL A 4 -86.69 41.20 -38.11
N SER A 5 -85.95 40.76 -37.07
CA SER A 5 -84.52 40.40 -37.11
C SER A 5 -83.56 41.32 -36.34
N SER A 6 -83.29 41.02 -35.06
CA SER A 6 -82.09 41.52 -34.34
C SER A 6 -81.71 40.71 -33.09
N GLN A 7 -82.12 39.45 -32.95
CA GLN A 7 -81.98 38.70 -31.68
C GLN A 7 -81.15 37.40 -31.75
N GLN A 8 -80.34 37.22 -32.79
CA GLN A 8 -79.53 36.01 -32.98
C GLN A 8 -78.01 36.25 -33.06
N GLN A 9 -77.49 37.42 -32.69
CA GLN A 9 -76.07 37.74 -32.87
C GLN A 9 -75.25 37.87 -31.59
N ASN A 10 -75.79 37.52 -30.41
CA ASN A 10 -75.12 37.81 -29.15
C ASN A 10 -74.69 36.61 -28.30
N GLU A 11 -74.83 35.37 -28.80
CA GLU A 11 -74.45 34.17 -28.04
C GLU A 11 -73.24 33.42 -28.61
N GLU A 12 -72.82 33.65 -29.86
CA GLU A 12 -71.64 32.97 -30.45
C GLU A 12 -70.29 33.65 -30.15
N SER A 13 -70.28 34.76 -29.40
CA SER A 13 -69.04 35.50 -29.11
C SER A 13 -68.37 35.13 -27.78
N GLN A 14 -68.92 34.19 -27.00
CA GLN A 14 -68.37 33.82 -25.69
C GLN A 14 -67.64 32.46 -25.64
N GLU A 15 -67.73 31.62 -26.66
CA GLU A 15 -67.07 30.30 -26.64
C GLU A 15 -65.70 30.23 -27.33
N ASN A 16 -65.15 31.35 -27.83
CA ASN A 16 -63.93 31.32 -28.65
C ASN A 16 -62.68 31.95 -28.02
N SER A 17 -62.54 31.96 -26.69
CA SER A 17 -61.35 32.53 -26.03
C SER A 17 -60.58 31.59 -25.10
N LEU A 18 -60.99 30.33 -24.97
CA LEU A 18 -60.30 29.34 -24.13
C LEU A 18 -59.14 28.61 -24.84
N ASP A 19 -58.85 28.93 -26.10
CA ASP A 19 -57.78 28.28 -26.86
C ASP A 19 -56.65 29.24 -27.27
N ARG A 20 -56.22 30.08 -26.32
CA ARG A 20 -54.94 30.79 -26.42
C ARG A 20 -53.93 30.14 -25.49
N ASP A 21 -53.40 29.02 -25.96
CA ASP A 21 -51.96 28.76 -26.03
C ASP A 21 -51.17 29.43 -24.90
N GLY A 22 -50.96 28.70 -23.80
CA GLY A 22 -50.43 29.19 -22.52
C GLY A 22 -49.31 30.22 -22.67
N THR A 23 -49.33 31.22 -21.78
CA THR A 23 -48.46 32.40 -21.84
C THR A 23 -46.99 32.02 -22.09
N PRO A 24 -46.25 32.80 -22.89
CA PRO A 24 -44.88 32.47 -23.29
C PRO A 24 -43.93 32.23 -22.11
N GLU A 25 -44.19 32.83 -20.94
CA GLU A 25 -43.45 32.53 -19.72
C GLU A 25 -43.66 31.09 -19.22
N LEU A 26 -44.89 30.56 -19.27
CA LEU A 26 -45.20 29.18 -18.86
C LEU A 26 -44.50 28.15 -19.74
N ARG A 27 -44.44 28.38 -21.06
CA ARG A 27 -43.68 27.50 -21.98
C ARG A 27 -42.20 27.54 -21.70
N THR A 28 -41.66 28.71 -21.39
CA THR A 28 -40.24 28.88 -21.04
C THR A 28 -39.90 28.15 -19.75
N ILE A 29 -40.77 28.24 -18.73
CA ILE A 29 -40.63 27.51 -17.47
C ILE A 29 -40.73 26.01 -17.69
N ALA A 30 -41.71 25.55 -18.49
CA ALA A 30 -41.88 24.13 -18.81
C ALA A 30 -40.64 23.56 -19.53
N ALA A 31 -40.11 24.27 -20.53
CA ALA A 31 -38.89 23.86 -21.24
C ALA A 31 -37.67 23.79 -20.30
N ARG A 32 -37.56 24.74 -19.36
CA ARG A 32 -36.48 24.74 -18.37
C ARG A 32 -36.63 23.61 -17.35
N LEU A 33 -37.85 23.30 -16.93
CA LEU A 33 -38.13 22.16 -16.05
C LEU A 33 -37.76 20.85 -16.74
N GLU A 34 -38.14 20.68 -18.00
CA GLU A 34 -37.80 19.49 -18.79
C GLU A 34 -36.28 19.34 -18.98
N ALA A 35 -35.56 20.45 -19.23
CA ALA A 35 -34.11 20.45 -19.30
C ALA A 35 -33.45 20.09 -17.97
N HIS A 36 -34.00 20.57 -16.85
CA HIS A 36 -33.52 20.21 -15.52
C HIS A 36 -33.82 18.75 -15.18
N SER A 37 -35.01 18.22 -15.52
CA SER A 37 -35.35 16.81 -15.35
C SER A 37 -34.39 15.90 -16.11
N LYS A 38 -34.11 16.19 -17.39
CA LYS A 38 -33.12 15.44 -18.19
C LYS A 38 -31.71 15.50 -17.59
N ARG A 39 -31.33 16.63 -17.00
CA ARG A 39 -30.04 16.76 -16.33
C ARG A 39 -29.98 15.99 -15.01
N ILE A 40 -31.08 15.91 -14.27
CA ILE A 40 -31.16 15.10 -13.05
C ILE A 40 -31.02 13.62 -13.41
N GLU A 41 -31.77 13.14 -14.40
CA GLU A 41 -31.67 11.75 -14.89
C GLU A 41 -30.22 11.41 -15.29
N SER A 42 -29.58 12.25 -16.09
CA SER A 42 -28.17 12.04 -16.49
C SER A 42 -27.19 12.03 -15.32
N LEU A 43 -27.42 12.82 -14.26
CA LEU A 43 -26.57 12.84 -13.08
C LEU A 43 -26.82 11.63 -12.16
N GLU A 44 -28.05 11.11 -12.14
CA GLU A 44 -28.40 9.88 -11.43
C GLU A 44 -27.70 8.68 -12.08
N ASP A 45 -27.70 8.61 -13.41
CA ASP A 45 -26.96 7.59 -14.17
C ASP A 45 -25.45 7.65 -13.88
N GLU A 46 -24.84 8.85 -13.98
CA GLU A 46 -23.41 9.05 -13.70
C GLU A 46 -23.06 8.66 -12.25
N ARG A 47 -23.94 8.99 -11.30
CA ARG A 47 -23.76 8.61 -9.90
C ARG A 47 -23.83 7.09 -9.71
N GLU A 48 -24.73 6.41 -10.42
CA GLU A 48 -24.82 4.95 -10.37
C GLU A 48 -23.55 4.30 -10.92
N ASP A 49 -23.03 4.80 -12.04
CA ASP A 49 -21.79 4.31 -12.65
C ASP A 49 -20.58 4.51 -11.74
N VAL A 50 -20.43 5.70 -11.14
CA VAL A 50 -19.38 5.96 -10.13
C VAL A 50 -19.54 5.04 -8.91
N GLY A 51 -20.78 4.77 -8.50
CA GLY A 51 -21.07 3.82 -7.42
C GLY A 51 -20.56 2.41 -7.74
N LYS A 52 -20.84 1.92 -8.95
CA LYS A 52 -20.36 0.60 -9.42
C LYS A 52 -18.84 0.55 -9.49
N GLU A 53 -18.20 1.59 -10.01
CA GLU A 53 -16.73 1.67 -10.10
C GLU A 53 -16.09 1.67 -8.70
N HIS A 54 -16.64 2.45 -7.77
CA HIS A 54 -16.15 2.49 -6.40
C HIS A 54 -16.28 1.11 -5.71
N ASP A 55 -17.39 0.40 -5.91
CA ASP A 55 -17.58 -0.93 -5.34
C ASP A 55 -16.64 -1.98 -5.95
N ALA A 56 -16.38 -1.88 -7.26
CA ALA A 56 -15.39 -2.72 -7.94
C ALA A 56 -13.97 -2.48 -7.39
N LEU A 57 -13.54 -1.22 -7.31
CA LEU A 57 -12.23 -0.84 -6.75
C LEU A 57 -12.08 -1.25 -5.29
N ARG A 58 -13.15 -1.14 -4.50
CA ARG A 58 -13.17 -1.62 -3.12
C ARG A 58 -12.95 -3.13 -3.04
N GLY A 59 -13.55 -3.89 -3.96
CA GLY A 59 -13.34 -5.34 -4.08
C GLY A 59 -11.89 -5.68 -4.41
N GLU A 60 -11.30 -5.01 -5.41
CA GLU A 60 -9.90 -5.21 -5.82
C GLU A 60 -8.92 -4.89 -4.69
N VAL A 61 -9.15 -3.80 -3.95
CA VAL A 61 -8.33 -3.44 -2.78
C VAL A 61 -8.36 -4.54 -1.71
N GLU A 62 -9.49 -5.18 -1.49
CA GLU A 62 -9.61 -6.23 -0.49
C GLU A 62 -8.93 -7.54 -0.96
N GLU A 63 -9.05 -7.88 -2.24
CA GLU A 63 -8.34 -9.01 -2.84
C GLU A 63 -6.81 -8.83 -2.75
N LEU A 64 -6.31 -7.65 -3.12
CA LEU A 64 -4.88 -7.33 -3.02
C LEU A 64 -4.38 -7.36 -1.58
N ARG A 65 -5.19 -6.96 -0.61
CA ARG A 65 -4.83 -7.08 0.82
C ARG A 65 -4.69 -8.54 1.23
N GLN A 66 -5.65 -9.38 0.85
CA GLN A 66 -5.61 -10.80 1.14
C GLN A 66 -4.39 -11.47 0.51
N GLU A 67 -4.10 -11.19 -0.77
CA GLU A 67 -2.91 -11.71 -1.44
C GLU A 67 -1.63 -11.25 -0.74
N ASN A 68 -1.56 -10.00 -0.28
CA ASN A 68 -0.41 -9.50 0.47
C ASN A 68 -0.21 -10.24 1.80
N GLU A 69 -1.30 -10.54 2.51
CA GLU A 69 -1.24 -11.34 3.74
C GLU A 69 -0.77 -12.77 3.48
N ASP A 70 -1.27 -13.41 2.43
CA ASP A 70 -0.87 -14.76 2.04
C ASP A 70 0.60 -14.83 1.64
N LEU A 71 1.08 -13.85 0.87
CA LEU A 71 2.49 -13.73 0.50
C LEU A 71 3.39 -13.50 1.71
N ARG A 72 2.96 -12.68 2.69
CA ARG A 72 3.70 -12.50 3.95
C ARG A 72 3.79 -13.80 4.74
N ALA A 73 2.69 -14.55 4.84
CA ALA A 73 2.68 -15.83 5.54
C ALA A 73 3.60 -16.85 4.85
N GLU A 74 3.64 -16.88 3.52
CA GLU A 74 4.54 -17.76 2.79
C GLU A 74 6.01 -17.36 2.94
N ILE A 75 6.32 -16.06 2.99
CA ILE A 75 7.66 -15.57 3.31
C ILE A 75 8.09 -16.03 4.70
N GLU A 76 7.22 -15.90 5.72
CA GLU A 76 7.54 -16.37 7.08
C GLU A 76 7.81 -17.88 7.12
N ARG A 77 7.05 -18.68 6.36
CA ARG A 77 7.31 -20.13 6.24
C ARG A 77 8.64 -20.44 5.57
N LEU A 78 8.97 -19.75 4.48
CA LEU A 78 10.23 -19.92 3.77
C LEU A 78 11.43 -19.50 4.64
N ASP A 79 11.27 -18.45 5.43
CA ASP A 79 12.26 -18.02 6.41
C ASP A 79 12.47 -19.08 7.49
N ALA A 80 11.39 -19.60 8.08
CA ALA A 80 11.50 -20.68 9.07
C ALA A 80 12.17 -21.93 8.49
N ARG A 81 11.90 -22.26 7.22
CA ARG A 81 12.56 -23.36 6.52
C ARG A 81 14.05 -23.08 6.26
N THR A 82 14.39 -21.84 5.92
CA THR A 82 15.78 -21.41 5.73
C THR A 82 16.55 -21.50 7.05
N ASP A 83 15.95 -21.07 8.17
CA ASP A 83 16.52 -21.22 9.51
C ASP A 83 16.77 -22.69 9.84
N LEU A 84 15.81 -23.58 9.56
CA LEU A 84 15.96 -25.03 9.76
C LEU A 84 17.04 -25.64 8.86
N LEU A 85 17.12 -25.25 7.58
CA LEU A 85 18.16 -25.71 6.67
C LEU A 85 19.54 -25.22 7.12
N SER A 86 19.63 -23.98 7.60
CA SER A 86 20.85 -23.48 8.22
C SER A 86 21.21 -24.36 9.43
N PHE A 87 20.26 -24.75 10.27
CA PHE A 87 20.54 -25.62 11.41
C PHE A 87 21.06 -27.01 11.00
N VAL A 88 20.51 -27.59 9.93
CA VAL A 88 20.89 -28.92 9.42
C VAL A 88 22.22 -28.89 8.65
N GLU A 89 22.52 -27.82 7.91
CA GLU A 89 23.79 -27.63 7.20
C GLU A 89 24.94 -27.23 8.13
N ASN A 90 24.62 -26.75 9.35
CA ASN A 90 25.56 -26.29 10.38
C ASN A 90 25.79 -27.31 11.53
N SER A 91 25.42 -28.59 11.37
CA SER A 91 25.82 -29.62 12.34
C SER A 91 27.35 -29.80 12.38
N ASP A 92 28.05 -29.30 11.37
CA ASP A 92 29.48 -29.00 11.39
C ASP A 92 29.67 -27.47 11.49
N GLU A 93 30.41 -27.00 12.50
CA GLU A 93 30.61 -25.60 12.94
C GLU A 93 30.39 -24.47 11.90
N MET A 94 29.51 -23.50 12.22
CA MET A 94 29.40 -22.25 11.44
C MET A 94 30.71 -21.48 11.43
N THR A 95 31.27 -21.25 10.24
CA THR A 95 32.46 -20.41 10.08
C THR A 95 32.18 -18.95 10.48
N ALA A 96 33.22 -18.22 10.88
CA ALA A 96 33.09 -16.80 11.25
C ALA A 96 32.52 -15.91 10.14
N LYS A 97 32.73 -16.27 8.86
CA LYS A 97 32.13 -15.57 7.73
C LYS A 97 30.62 -15.79 7.68
N GLN A 98 30.17 -17.03 7.82
CA GLN A 98 28.74 -17.38 7.82
C GLN A 98 28.00 -16.70 8.98
N ARG A 99 28.58 -16.67 10.19
CA ARG A 99 27.96 -15.98 11.34
C ARG A 99 27.74 -14.50 11.05
N ARG A 100 28.74 -13.82 10.48
CA ARG A 100 28.62 -12.40 10.11
C ARG A 100 27.55 -12.18 9.04
N ILE A 101 27.48 -13.06 8.04
CA ILE A 101 26.44 -13.00 7.00
C ILE A 101 25.05 -13.12 7.64
N ALA A 102 24.85 -14.10 8.52
CA ALA A 102 23.58 -14.29 9.21
C ALA A 102 23.17 -13.06 10.06
N LEU A 103 24.13 -12.45 10.77
CA LEU A 103 23.89 -11.19 11.50
C LEU A 103 23.47 -10.04 10.57
N ILE A 104 24.15 -9.88 9.43
CA ILE A 104 23.81 -8.85 8.44
C ILE A 104 22.42 -9.08 7.86
N GLN A 105 22.08 -10.33 7.54
CA GLN A 105 20.75 -10.70 7.03
C GLN A 105 19.66 -10.42 8.05
N HIS A 106 19.87 -10.77 9.32
CA HIS A 106 18.93 -10.45 10.39
C HIS A 106 18.75 -8.94 10.55
N LEU A 107 19.83 -8.16 10.42
CA LEU A 107 19.78 -6.70 10.50
C LEU A 107 19.03 -6.08 9.31
N LYS A 108 19.24 -6.63 8.10
CA LYS A 108 18.52 -6.23 6.89
C LYS A 108 17.02 -6.48 7.04
N LYS A 109 16.61 -7.68 7.47
CA LYS A 109 15.20 -8.00 7.73
C LYS A 109 14.57 -7.04 8.73
N ALA A 110 15.28 -6.69 9.80
CA ALA A 110 14.81 -5.72 10.76
C ALA A 110 14.61 -4.33 10.12
N ALA A 111 15.55 -3.85 9.31
CA ALA A 111 15.44 -2.58 8.61
C ALA A 111 14.31 -2.56 7.56
N GLU A 112 14.12 -3.66 6.82
CA GLU A 112 13.02 -3.81 5.85
C GLU A 112 11.66 -3.78 6.55
N LYS A 113 11.54 -4.43 7.71
CA LYS A 113 10.33 -4.40 8.53
C LYS A 113 10.01 -2.99 9.06
N GLU A 114 11.03 -2.17 9.30
CA GLU A 114 10.83 -0.75 9.64
C GLU A 114 10.33 0.05 8.44
N ARG A 115 10.88 -0.20 7.25
CA ARG A 115 10.42 0.40 5.99
C ARG A 115 8.97 0.06 5.68
N GLU A 116 8.58 -1.20 5.86
CA GLU A 116 7.19 -1.66 5.68
C GLU A 116 6.20 -0.96 6.64
N ARG A 117 6.67 -0.52 7.81
CA ARG A 117 5.89 0.27 8.76
C ARG A 117 5.84 1.76 8.41
N GLY A 118 6.43 2.17 7.29
CA GLY A 118 6.54 3.57 6.88
C GLY A 118 7.56 4.37 7.69
N ARG A 119 8.56 3.70 8.30
CA ARG A 119 9.68 4.33 9.01
C ARG A 119 10.96 4.23 8.20
N ASP A 120 11.98 5.01 8.57
CA ASP A 120 13.31 4.92 7.97
C ASP A 120 13.83 3.47 8.02
N ALA A 121 14.44 2.99 6.93
CA ALA A 121 14.97 1.64 6.81
C ALA A 121 16.29 1.47 7.59
N LYS A 122 16.21 1.62 8.91
CA LYS A 122 17.34 1.61 9.85
C LYS A 122 17.13 0.53 10.90
N ALA A 123 18.22 -0.16 11.24
CA ALA A 123 18.21 -1.14 12.31
C ALA A 123 19.54 -1.16 13.05
N SER A 124 19.53 -1.62 14.30
CA SER A 124 20.75 -1.84 15.06
C SER A 124 20.64 -3.09 15.92
N MET A 125 21.75 -3.81 16.10
CA MET A 125 21.82 -4.98 16.96
C MET A 125 22.99 -4.91 17.94
N ASN A 126 22.77 -5.29 19.20
CA ASN A 126 23.80 -5.53 20.21
C ASN A 126 24.18 -7.01 20.28
N LYS A 127 25.00 -7.37 21.27
CA LYS A 127 25.48 -8.74 21.49
C LYS A 127 24.33 -9.69 21.82
N GLU A 128 23.39 -9.28 22.66
CA GLU A 128 22.26 -10.10 23.10
C GLU A 128 21.31 -10.40 21.93
N GLU A 129 21.05 -9.40 21.08
CA GLU A 129 20.28 -9.54 19.85
C GLU A 129 21.02 -10.41 18.82
N ALA A 130 22.35 -10.31 18.73
CA ALA A 130 23.17 -11.16 17.88
C ALA A 130 23.16 -12.64 18.34
N GLU A 131 23.19 -12.88 19.65
CA GLU A 131 23.06 -14.21 20.24
C GLU A 131 21.67 -14.81 19.97
N ALA A 132 20.61 -14.02 20.15
CA ALA A 132 19.26 -14.42 19.83
C ALA A 132 19.06 -14.70 18.33
N ALA A 133 19.74 -13.95 17.46
CA ALA A 133 19.69 -14.13 16.01
C ALA A 133 20.38 -15.42 15.54
N LEU A 134 21.53 -15.79 16.14
CA LEU A 134 22.30 -16.95 15.71
C LEU A 134 21.81 -18.27 16.32
N LYS A 135 21.09 -18.25 17.46
CA LYS A 135 20.52 -19.44 18.16
C LYS A 135 21.50 -20.64 18.27
N TYR A 136 22.80 -20.37 18.32
CA TYR A 136 23.85 -21.39 18.31
C TYR A 136 24.41 -21.56 19.73
N PRO A 137 24.33 -22.77 20.32
CA PRO A 137 24.93 -23.02 21.62
C PRO A 137 26.47 -22.92 21.53
N ASP A 138 27.10 -22.43 22.59
CA ASP A 138 28.56 -22.43 22.81
C ASP A 138 29.44 -21.42 22.04
N ILE A 139 28.88 -20.32 21.52
CA ILE A 139 29.70 -19.21 21.01
C ILE A 139 30.22 -18.34 22.17
N ASP A 140 31.54 -18.20 22.28
CA ASP A 140 32.15 -17.31 23.27
C ASP A 140 31.74 -15.84 23.07
N ARG A 141 31.53 -15.12 24.18
CA ARG A 141 31.14 -13.70 24.20
C ARG A 141 32.04 -12.83 23.33
N THR A 142 33.35 -13.07 23.35
CA THR A 142 34.32 -12.28 22.56
C THR A 142 34.14 -12.50 21.06
N THR A 143 33.72 -13.70 20.66
CA THR A 143 33.44 -14.05 19.26
C THR A 143 32.28 -13.22 18.71
N PHE A 144 31.23 -12.99 19.50
CA PHE A 144 30.13 -12.10 19.10
C PHE A 144 30.60 -10.67 18.83
N TYR A 145 31.39 -10.09 19.74
CA TYR A 145 31.93 -8.74 19.52
C TYR A 145 32.85 -8.70 18.31
N ASP A 146 33.66 -9.73 18.12
CA ASP A 146 34.55 -9.83 16.98
C ASP A 146 33.80 -9.93 15.66
N ASP A 147 32.70 -10.69 15.63
CA ASP A 147 31.86 -10.84 14.45
C ASP A 147 31.07 -9.56 14.17
N LEU A 148 30.47 -8.91 15.17
CA LEU A 148 29.82 -7.60 15.02
C LEU A 148 30.81 -6.55 14.49
N ARG A 149 32.02 -6.50 15.04
CA ARG A 149 33.06 -5.55 14.63
C ARG A 149 33.59 -5.82 13.23
N LYS A 150 33.65 -7.08 12.81
CA LYS A 150 34.21 -7.49 11.50
C LYS A 150 33.15 -7.61 10.41
N ALA A 151 31.85 -7.63 10.73
CA ALA A 151 30.76 -7.71 9.76
C ALA A 151 30.78 -6.59 8.69
N PRO A 152 31.02 -5.30 9.03
CA PRO A 152 31.15 -4.23 8.03
C PRO A 152 32.19 -4.50 6.93
N ARG A 153 33.23 -5.27 7.25
CA ARG A 153 34.31 -5.61 6.30
C ARG A 153 33.83 -6.49 5.15
N LEU A 154 32.71 -7.21 5.31
CA LEU A 154 32.11 -8.00 4.25
C LEU A 154 31.37 -7.13 3.23
N ILE A 155 30.92 -5.96 3.64
CA ILE A 155 30.16 -5.03 2.80
C ILE A 155 31.09 -4.02 2.13
N GLY A 156 32.05 -3.49 2.89
CA GLY A 156 32.95 -2.43 2.41
C GLY A 156 32.33 -1.03 2.36
N MET A 157 31.04 -0.90 2.70
CA MET A 157 30.28 0.37 2.73
C MET A 157 29.96 0.75 4.18
N ASN A 158 30.84 1.55 4.80
CA ASN A 158 30.72 1.93 6.22
C ASN A 158 29.64 2.99 6.49
N ASP A 159 29.12 3.62 5.44
CA ASP A 159 27.95 4.49 5.46
C ASP A 159 26.63 3.71 5.53
N VAL A 160 26.60 2.50 4.96
CA VAL A 160 25.45 1.59 5.02
C VAL A 160 25.48 0.73 6.28
N LEU A 161 26.60 0.07 6.56
CA LEU A 161 26.75 -0.85 7.71
C LEU A 161 28.02 -0.53 8.50
N TRP A 162 27.88 -0.22 9.80
CA TRP A 162 29.03 0.09 10.65
C TRP A 162 28.86 -0.46 12.07
N TYR A 163 29.99 -0.70 12.72
CA TYR A 163 30.03 -1.08 14.12
C TYR A 163 30.36 0.15 14.97
N GLU A 164 29.48 0.47 15.91
CA GLU A 164 29.67 1.51 16.90
C GLU A 164 30.10 0.87 18.22
N SER A 165 31.32 1.21 18.67
CA SER A 165 31.83 0.74 19.95
C SER A 165 31.54 1.78 21.02
N ASN A 166 30.71 1.39 21.98
CA ASN A 166 30.42 2.17 23.17
C ASN A 166 30.86 1.39 24.42
N SER A 167 31.53 2.08 25.33
CA SER A 167 31.86 1.56 26.66
C SER A 167 30.58 1.32 27.47
N GLY A 168 30.51 0.18 28.19
CA GLY A 168 29.36 -0.16 29.04
C GLY A 168 28.36 -1.17 28.47
N GLY A 169 28.65 -1.80 27.32
CA GLY A 169 27.80 -2.85 26.73
C GLY A 169 26.87 -2.36 25.62
N GLU A 170 26.86 -1.07 25.33
CA GLU A 170 26.04 -0.45 24.27
C GLU A 170 26.68 -0.53 22.88
N SER A 171 27.63 -1.43 22.66
CA SER A 171 28.24 -1.58 21.34
C SER A 171 27.27 -2.25 20.39
N ARG A 172 27.03 -1.64 19.22
CA ARG A 172 26.00 -2.06 18.28
C ARG A 172 26.51 -2.10 16.85
N LEU A 173 26.09 -3.10 16.10
CA LEU A 173 26.15 -3.07 14.64
C LEU A 173 24.92 -2.31 14.14
N LYS A 174 25.12 -1.30 13.30
CA LYS A 174 24.08 -0.41 12.77
C LYS A 174 24.00 -0.54 11.26
N LEU A 175 22.79 -0.56 10.73
CA LEU A 175 22.46 -0.60 9.32
C LEU A 175 21.55 0.58 8.98
N ASN A 176 21.84 1.25 7.87
CA ASN A 176 20.99 2.27 7.29
C ASN A 176 20.86 2.04 5.78
N LEU A 177 19.74 1.47 5.35
CA LEU A 177 19.47 1.20 3.94
C LEU A 177 19.09 2.49 3.16
N GLU A 178 18.84 3.61 3.85
CA GLU A 178 18.67 4.91 3.19
C GLU A 178 19.98 5.41 2.55
N ASN A 179 21.12 4.92 3.03
CA ASN A 179 22.44 5.30 2.51
C ASN A 179 22.91 4.43 1.34
N GLY A 180 22.19 3.34 1.03
CA GLY A 180 22.54 2.42 -0.05
C GLY A 180 22.14 0.98 0.24
N ASP A 181 22.13 0.18 -0.83
CA ASP A 181 21.79 -1.24 -0.78
C ASP A 181 22.97 -2.11 -0.36
N LEU A 182 22.67 -3.21 0.32
CA LEU A 182 23.67 -4.23 0.65
C LEU A 182 24.00 -5.10 -0.59
N PRO A 183 25.27 -5.49 -0.79
CA PRO A 183 25.70 -6.41 -1.83
C PRO A 183 24.91 -7.73 -1.87
N GLY A 184 24.44 -8.11 -3.05
CA GLY A 184 23.58 -9.29 -3.24
C GLY A 184 24.24 -10.63 -2.89
N ASP A 185 25.57 -10.69 -2.87
CA ASP A 185 26.37 -11.84 -2.45
C ASP A 185 26.36 -12.05 -0.93
N VAL A 186 26.01 -11.02 -0.15
CA VAL A 186 25.91 -11.10 1.32
C VAL A 186 24.47 -11.28 1.79
N VAL A 187 23.51 -10.66 1.12
CA VAL A 187 22.09 -10.63 1.55
C VAL A 187 21.11 -11.34 0.62
N GLY A 188 21.61 -12.01 -0.42
CA GLY A 188 20.78 -12.57 -1.48
C GLY A 188 20.23 -11.48 -2.41
N HIS A 189 19.85 -11.87 -3.64
CA HIS A 189 19.33 -10.90 -4.61
C HIS A 189 18.03 -10.26 -4.12
N PRO A 190 17.88 -8.92 -4.25
CA PRO A 190 16.58 -8.29 -4.05
C PRO A 190 15.59 -8.89 -5.06
N ARG A 191 14.45 -9.39 -4.55
CA ARG A 191 13.35 -9.79 -5.43
C ARG A 191 12.85 -8.54 -6.13
N ARG A 192 13.04 -8.50 -7.45
CA ARG A 192 12.43 -7.51 -8.34
C ARG A 192 10.91 -7.66 -8.22
N ASN A 193 10.29 -6.89 -7.34
CA ASN A 193 8.86 -6.66 -7.37
C ASN A 193 8.63 -5.60 -8.45
N GLY A 194 8.42 -6.07 -9.68
CA GLY A 194 8.12 -5.22 -10.82
C GLY A 194 7.55 -6.08 -11.92
N GLY A 195 6.22 -6.18 -11.95
CA GLY A 195 5.50 -6.55 -13.17
C GLY A 195 5.80 -5.50 -14.24
N GLU A 196 6.16 -5.97 -15.42
CA GLU A 196 5.98 -5.23 -16.68
C GLU A 196 4.53 -5.42 -17.16
#